data_AF-A0A2I1HVJ1-F1
#
_entry.id   AF-A0A2I1HVJ1-F1
#
_cell.length_a   1.000
_cell.length_b   1.000
_cell.length_c   1.000
_cell.angle_alpha   90.00
_cell.angle_beta   90.00
_cell.angle_gamma   90.00
#
_symmetry.space_group_name_H-M   'P 1'
#
loop_
_entity.id
_entity.type
_entity.pdbx_description
1 polymer ?
#
loop_
_entity_poly.entity_id
_entity_poly.type
_entity_poly.pdbx_seq_one_letter_code
_entity_poly.pdbx_strand_id
1 'polypeptide(L)'
;MSILNLGLQSVGLMRQKMGQEFEDLIEGCNSMEAILNSIFHRQSLKDRPFKTFEAATEQEIDNLWKSILQLDPDLNKDTTRQFKHVKNMTKFNEFYDHCCRKRHYFFEIKKCGNEFYNICLPLSGDKEMFEKISNFPDPMPGNDNHYMSFEDIYGKETDEKYHPSLKNKSNNNTADSNDSQLKPTQQYVRNVGLCVSCIECNKPRVLYSKYKVKQETIQKLRSFLETVDYS
;
A
#
# COMPACT_ATOMS: atom_id res chain seq x y z
N MET A 1 -7.58 -16.26 12.17
CA MET A 1 -7.05 -17.01 11.00
C MET A 1 -6.53 -16.02 9.97
N SER A 2 -5.23 -16.02 9.71
CA SER A 2 -4.61 -15.13 8.74
C SER A 2 -4.28 -15.82 7.44
N ILE A 3 -4.96 -15.44 6.35
CA ILE A 3 -4.76 -16.05 5.04
C ILE A 3 -3.67 -15.27 4.31
N LEU A 4 -2.45 -15.81 4.34
CA LEU A 4 -1.41 -15.49 3.37
C LEU A 4 -1.47 -16.56 2.27
N ASN A 5 -1.84 -16.13 1.06
CA ASN A 5 -2.16 -17.00 -0.06
C ASN A 5 -0.95 -17.12 -0.99
N LEU A 6 -0.35 -18.30 -1.10
CA LEU A 6 0.56 -18.66 -2.18
C LEU A 6 0.34 -20.12 -2.59
N GLY A 7 -0.25 -20.33 -3.76
CA GLY A 7 0.18 -21.37 -4.72
C GLY A 7 0.13 -22.86 -4.35
N LEU A 8 -0.48 -23.26 -3.23
CA LEU A 8 -0.59 -24.67 -2.83
C LEU A 8 -2.06 -25.07 -2.73
N GLN A 9 -2.71 -25.28 -3.87
CA GLN A 9 -4.04 -25.89 -3.86
C GLN A 9 -3.87 -27.37 -3.49
N SER A 10 -4.41 -27.73 -2.32
CA SER A 10 -4.41 -29.06 -1.67
C SER A 10 -3.26 -29.39 -0.71
N VAL A 11 -2.45 -28.42 -0.28
CA VAL A 11 -1.63 -28.57 0.95
C VAL A 11 -2.13 -27.58 1.98
N GLY A 12 -2.82 -28.08 3.00
CA GLY A 12 -3.10 -27.29 4.20
C GLY A 12 -1.79 -27.10 4.95
N LEU A 13 -1.18 -25.91 4.87
CA LEU A 13 -0.09 -25.56 5.76
C LEU A 13 -0.66 -25.41 7.17
N MET A 14 -0.60 -26.50 7.93
CA MET A 14 -0.84 -26.47 9.36
C MET A 14 0.30 -25.66 9.97
N ARG A 15 -0.03 -24.51 10.54
CA ARG A 15 0.85 -23.83 11.49
C ARG A 15 1.34 -24.88 12.49
N GLN A 16 2.65 -25.00 12.64
CA GLN A 16 3.21 -25.73 13.78
C GLN A 16 2.75 -24.99 15.05
N LYS A 17 2.23 -25.72 16.04
CA LYS A 17 1.97 -25.16 17.36
C LYS A 17 3.23 -24.45 17.83
N MET A 18 3.14 -23.16 18.10
CA MET A 18 4.25 -22.43 18.68
C MET A 18 4.23 -22.62 20.20
N GLY A 19 5.11 -21.92 20.92
CA GLY A 19 5.10 -21.92 22.38
C GLY A 19 3.70 -21.55 22.92
N GLN A 20 3.35 -22.14 24.07
CA GLN A 20 2.02 -22.02 24.68
C GLN A 20 1.55 -20.57 24.78
N GLU A 21 2.45 -19.65 25.16
CA GLU A 21 2.18 -18.21 25.25
C GLU A 21 1.63 -17.61 23.94
N PHE A 22 2.07 -18.10 22.79
CA PHE A 22 1.60 -17.62 21.50
C PHE A 22 0.30 -18.29 21.04
N GLU A 23 0.06 -19.52 21.46
CA GLU A 23 -1.22 -20.19 21.25
C GLU A 23 -2.31 -19.47 22.04
N ASP A 24 -2.09 -19.20 23.33
CA ASP A 24 -3.03 -18.50 24.22
C ASP A 24 -3.33 -17.07 23.71
N LEU A 25 -2.30 -16.37 23.23
CA LEU A 25 -2.44 -15.01 22.67
C LEU A 25 -3.31 -14.98 21.41
N ILE A 26 -3.16 -15.98 20.52
CA ILE A 26 -3.92 -16.02 19.27
C ILE A 26 -5.32 -16.57 19.48
N GLU A 27 -5.52 -17.45 20.45
CA GLU A 27 -6.85 -17.85 20.88
C GLU A 27 -7.66 -16.64 21.36
N GLY A 28 -7.01 -15.64 22.00
CA GLY A 28 -7.62 -14.36 22.35
C GLY A 28 -7.83 -13.37 21.18
N CYS A 29 -7.29 -13.64 19.98
CA CYS A 29 -7.38 -12.74 18.84
C CYS A 29 -8.55 -13.10 17.91
N ASN A 30 -9.63 -12.31 17.96
CA ASN A 30 -10.84 -12.55 17.16
C ASN A 30 -10.75 -12.06 15.70
N SER A 31 -9.72 -11.31 15.35
CA SER A 31 -9.54 -10.73 14.01
C SER A 31 -8.13 -10.89 13.48
N MET A 32 -8.01 -10.77 12.16
CA MET A 32 -6.73 -10.70 11.46
C MET A 32 -5.85 -9.55 11.93
N GLU A 33 -6.48 -8.40 12.15
CA GLU A 33 -5.85 -7.20 12.66
C GLU A 33 -5.26 -7.41 14.06
N ALA A 34 -6.01 -8.04 14.97
CA ALA A 34 -5.51 -8.37 16.31
C ALA A 34 -4.29 -9.31 16.24
N ILE A 35 -4.30 -10.29 15.33
CA ILE A 35 -3.15 -11.18 15.11
C ILE A 35 -1.95 -10.39 14.58
N LEU A 36 -2.12 -9.50 13.61
CA LEU A 36 -1.03 -8.70 13.07
C LEU A 36 -0.48 -7.74 14.11
N ASN A 37 -1.35 -7.06 14.86
CA ASN A 37 -0.95 -6.13 15.91
C ASN A 37 -0.13 -6.84 17.00
N SER A 38 -0.59 -8.00 17.46
CA SER A 38 0.15 -8.80 18.44
C SER A 38 1.51 -9.30 17.93
N ILE A 39 1.64 -9.58 16.62
CA ILE A 39 2.93 -9.89 16.00
C ILE A 39 3.83 -8.66 16.04
N PHE A 40 3.38 -7.51 15.53
CA PHE A 40 4.20 -6.30 15.45
C PHE A 40 4.64 -5.79 16.83
N HIS A 41 3.78 -5.84 17.85
CA HIS A 41 4.14 -5.41 19.21
C HIS A 41 5.29 -6.18 19.84
N ARG A 42 5.54 -7.43 19.40
CA ARG A 42 6.64 -8.26 19.90
C ARG A 42 7.92 -8.11 19.08
N GLN A 43 7.84 -7.43 17.95
CA GLN A 43 8.98 -7.18 17.09
C GLN A 43 9.62 -5.84 17.48
N SER A 44 10.92 -5.76 17.31
CA SER A 44 11.67 -4.53 17.44
C SER A 44 12.72 -4.42 16.34
N LEU A 45 13.05 -3.19 15.96
CA LEU A 45 14.15 -2.90 15.06
C LEU A 45 15.18 -2.08 15.81
N LYS A 46 16.38 -2.64 16.03
CA LYS A 46 17.46 -2.01 16.82
C LYS A 46 16.97 -1.57 18.21
N ASP A 47 16.35 -2.51 18.93
CA ASP A 47 15.77 -2.32 20.27
C ASP A 47 14.63 -1.29 20.35
N ARG A 48 14.11 -0.83 19.20
CA ARG A 48 12.92 0.03 19.14
C ARG A 48 11.70 -0.81 18.78
N PRO A 49 10.71 -0.96 19.67
CA PRO A 49 9.51 -1.74 19.39
C PRO A 49 8.72 -1.10 18.25
N PHE A 50 8.12 -1.92 17.40
CA PHE A 50 7.19 -1.40 16.39
C PHE A 50 5.94 -0.83 17.06
N LYS A 51 5.41 0.24 16.48
CA LYS A 51 4.13 0.82 16.84
C LYS A 51 3.11 0.47 15.79
N THR A 52 1.97 0.00 16.25
CA THR A 52 0.76 -0.16 15.45
C THR A 52 -0.12 1.05 15.66
N PHE A 53 -0.96 1.34 14.68
CA PHE A 53 -1.91 2.43 14.74
C PHE A 53 -3.27 1.89 14.31
N GLU A 54 -4.30 2.34 14.99
CA GLU A 54 -5.68 2.06 14.59
C GLU A 54 -5.95 2.70 13.23
N ALA A 55 -6.87 2.08 12.49
CA ALA A 55 -7.34 2.67 11.24
C ALA A 55 -7.97 4.05 11.51
N ALA A 56 -7.79 4.98 10.55
CA ALA A 56 -8.43 6.28 10.62
C ALA A 56 -9.96 6.11 10.68
N THR A 57 -10.58 6.79 11.62
CA THR A 57 -12.03 6.87 11.77
C THR A 57 -12.67 7.59 10.57
N GLU A 58 -13.96 7.35 10.32
CA GLU A 58 -14.68 8.08 9.26
C GLU A 58 -14.62 9.60 9.45
N GLN A 59 -14.65 10.06 10.72
CA GLN A 59 -14.55 11.46 11.06
C GLN A 59 -13.17 12.05 10.73
N GLU A 60 -12.08 11.32 10.98
CA GLU A 60 -10.73 11.75 10.60
C GLU A 60 -10.59 11.83 9.07
N ILE A 61 -11.15 10.85 8.35
CA ILE A 61 -11.19 10.85 6.89
C ILE A 61 -12.00 12.06 6.39
N ASP A 62 -13.14 12.38 6.99
CA ASP A 62 -13.95 13.55 6.64
C ASP A 62 -13.23 14.86 6.92
N ASN A 63 -12.50 14.96 8.02
CA ASN A 63 -11.72 16.14 8.37
C ASN A 63 -10.55 16.35 7.39
N LEU A 64 -9.87 15.28 6.99
CA LEU A 64 -8.89 15.32 5.90
C LEU A 64 -9.53 15.83 4.62
N TRP A 65 -10.73 15.35 4.30
CA TRP A 65 -11.42 15.73 3.07
C TRP A 65 -11.90 17.18 3.06
N LYS A 66 -12.36 17.71 4.19
CA LYS A 66 -12.63 19.14 4.37
C LYS A 66 -11.40 20.00 4.09
N SER A 67 -10.22 19.53 4.49
CA SER A 67 -8.96 20.23 4.22
C SER A 67 -8.60 20.21 2.75
N ILE A 68 -8.84 19.09 2.07
CA ILE A 68 -8.57 18.95 0.63
C ILE A 68 -9.54 19.78 -0.22
N LEU A 69 -10.80 19.89 0.19
CA LEU A 69 -11.79 20.76 -0.45
C LEU A 69 -11.45 22.25 -0.39
N GLN A 70 -10.55 22.68 0.51
CA GLN A 70 -10.03 24.06 0.51
C GLN A 70 -9.12 24.32 -0.70
N LEU A 71 -8.46 23.29 -1.24
CA LEU A 71 -7.62 23.41 -2.43
C LEU A 71 -8.47 23.53 -3.68
N ASP A 72 -9.47 22.66 -3.80
CA ASP A 72 -10.39 22.68 -4.92
C ASP A 72 -11.79 22.20 -4.47
N PRO A 73 -12.78 23.11 -4.38
CA PRO A 73 -14.14 22.78 -3.96
C PRO A 73 -14.87 21.82 -4.90
N ASP A 74 -14.40 21.67 -6.14
CA ASP A 74 -15.04 20.81 -7.15
C ASP A 74 -14.65 19.33 -6.98
N LEU A 75 -13.73 19.01 -6.04
CA LEU A 75 -13.39 17.64 -5.68
C LEU A 75 -14.59 16.96 -4.99
N ASN A 76 -14.73 15.66 -5.24
CA ASN A 76 -15.82 14.86 -4.68
C ASN A 76 -15.28 13.55 -4.07
N LYS A 77 -15.65 13.27 -2.81
CA LYS A 77 -15.15 12.12 -2.02
C LYS A 77 -15.44 10.78 -2.69
N ASP A 78 -16.61 10.67 -3.29
CA ASP A 78 -17.13 9.41 -3.79
C ASP A 78 -16.59 9.10 -5.18
N THR A 79 -16.44 10.13 -6.01
CA THR A 79 -16.07 9.98 -7.42
C THR A 79 -14.58 10.24 -7.67
N THR A 80 -13.90 11.07 -6.88
CA THR A 80 -12.52 11.51 -7.14
C THR A 80 -11.49 10.54 -6.58
N ARG A 81 -11.41 9.36 -7.22
CA ARG A 81 -10.52 8.26 -6.79
C ARG A 81 -9.28 8.05 -7.65
N GLN A 82 -9.21 8.69 -8.82
CA GLN A 82 -8.17 8.45 -9.83
C GLN A 82 -7.72 9.76 -10.45
N PHE A 83 -6.46 9.80 -10.90
CA PHE A 83 -5.87 10.97 -11.54
C PHE A 83 -6.69 11.50 -12.73
N LYS A 84 -7.33 10.61 -13.50
CA LYS A 84 -8.18 11.00 -14.64
C LYS A 84 -9.36 11.90 -14.25
N HIS A 85 -9.82 11.83 -13.00
CA HIS A 85 -10.94 12.64 -12.51
C HIS A 85 -10.51 14.08 -12.18
N VAL A 86 -9.22 14.27 -11.85
CA VAL A 86 -8.64 15.58 -11.52
C VAL A 86 -7.83 16.18 -12.66
N LYS A 87 -7.57 15.42 -13.73
CA LYS A 87 -6.71 15.85 -14.85
C LYS A 87 -7.08 17.22 -15.44
N ASN A 88 -8.36 17.56 -15.47
CA ASN A 88 -8.86 18.80 -16.06
C ASN A 88 -9.24 19.85 -15.01
N MET A 89 -8.94 19.62 -13.73
CA MET A 89 -9.26 20.54 -12.64
C MET A 89 -8.13 21.57 -12.51
N THR A 90 -8.40 22.81 -12.90
CA THR A 90 -7.38 23.87 -12.98
C THR A 90 -6.76 24.17 -11.62
N LYS A 91 -7.56 24.37 -10.57
CA LYS A 91 -7.05 24.73 -9.23
C LYS A 91 -6.23 23.59 -8.61
N PHE A 92 -6.71 22.36 -8.73
CA PHE A 92 -5.94 21.19 -8.33
C PHE A 92 -4.59 21.12 -9.06
N ASN A 93 -4.57 21.27 -10.38
CA ASN A 93 -3.34 21.20 -11.17
C ASN A 93 -2.38 22.34 -10.83
N GLU A 94 -2.89 23.56 -10.62
CA GLU A 94 -2.07 24.70 -10.17
C GLU A 94 -1.38 24.38 -8.83
N PHE A 95 -2.10 23.84 -7.85
CA PHE A 95 -1.50 23.38 -6.59
C PHE A 95 -0.49 22.24 -6.79
N TYR A 96 -0.87 21.24 -7.57
CA TYR A 96 -0.09 20.04 -7.80
C TYR A 96 1.26 20.37 -8.48
N ASP A 97 1.25 21.22 -9.49
CA ASP A 97 2.47 21.60 -10.23
C ASP A 97 3.35 22.58 -9.43
N HIS A 98 2.76 23.38 -8.54
CA HIS A 98 3.47 24.41 -7.80
C HIS A 98 4.01 23.95 -6.44
N CYS A 99 3.18 23.31 -5.60
CA CYS A 99 3.51 22.95 -4.21
C CYS A 99 3.81 21.45 -4.05
N CYS A 100 3.70 20.61 -5.09
CA CYS A 100 3.97 19.17 -4.99
C CYS A 100 5.11 18.70 -5.89
N ARG A 101 5.80 17.65 -5.44
CA ARG A 101 6.83 16.96 -6.22
C ARG A 101 6.61 15.47 -6.13
N LYS A 102 6.27 14.88 -7.27
CA LYS A 102 6.12 13.44 -7.41
C LYS A 102 7.45 12.82 -7.84
N ARG A 103 7.88 11.81 -7.08
CA ARG A 103 9.02 10.96 -7.40
C ARG A 103 8.62 9.48 -7.37
N HIS A 104 9.52 8.60 -7.79
CA HIS A 104 9.25 7.16 -7.87
C HIS A 104 9.00 6.54 -6.49
N TYR A 105 9.74 6.96 -5.46
CA TYR A 105 9.64 6.40 -4.10
C TYR A 105 8.91 7.29 -3.10
N PHE A 106 8.71 8.55 -3.41
CA PHE A 106 8.11 9.50 -2.49
C PHE A 106 7.27 10.54 -3.22
N PHE A 107 6.35 11.12 -2.46
CA PHE A 107 5.56 12.26 -2.87
C PHE A 107 5.74 13.33 -1.81
N GLU A 108 6.18 14.50 -2.23
CA GLU A 108 6.46 15.62 -1.34
C GLU A 108 5.47 16.74 -1.60
N ILE A 109 4.97 17.34 -0.52
CA ILE A 109 4.21 18.59 -0.57
C ILE A 109 5.01 19.61 0.21
N LYS A 110 5.47 20.67 -0.45
CA LYS A 110 6.16 21.80 0.16
C LYS A 110 5.42 23.08 -0.18
N LYS A 111 4.90 23.76 0.84
CA LYS A 111 4.26 25.07 0.65
C LYS A 111 5.26 26.08 0.10
N CYS A 112 4.81 27.07 -0.67
CA CYS A 112 5.70 28.12 -1.18
C CYS A 112 6.04 29.20 -0.13
N GLY A 113 5.22 29.32 0.92
CA GLY A 113 5.37 30.38 1.92
C GLY A 113 5.00 31.78 1.43
N ASN A 114 4.39 31.91 0.25
CA ASN A 114 3.97 33.19 -0.30
C ASN A 114 2.60 33.60 0.27
N GLU A 115 2.58 34.67 1.06
CA GLU A 115 1.36 35.24 1.67
C GLU A 115 0.35 35.77 0.65
N PHE A 116 0.79 36.07 -0.57
CA PHE A 116 -0.05 36.58 -1.66
C PHE A 116 -0.54 35.48 -2.60
N TYR A 117 -0.12 34.23 -2.39
CA TYR A 117 -0.53 33.11 -3.23
C TYR A 117 -1.64 32.32 -2.54
N ASN A 118 -2.87 32.50 -3.01
CA ASN A 118 -4.08 31.94 -2.40
C ASN A 118 -4.10 30.40 -2.29
N ILE A 119 -3.25 29.71 -3.06
CA ILE A 119 -3.24 28.24 -3.10
C ILE A 119 -2.59 27.63 -1.85
N CYS A 120 -1.51 28.23 -1.35
CA CYS A 120 -0.75 27.68 -0.22
C CYS A 120 -0.97 28.62 0.99
N LEU A 121 -1.82 28.20 1.95
CA LEU A 121 -2.13 28.96 3.18
C LEU A 121 -0.86 29.45 3.90
N PRO A 122 -0.93 30.59 4.63
CA PRO A 122 0.22 31.16 5.34
C PRO A 122 0.96 30.13 6.21
N LEU A 123 2.28 30.31 6.32
CA LEU A 123 3.10 29.47 7.17
C LEU A 123 2.68 29.65 8.63
N SER A 124 2.40 28.55 9.33
CA SER A 124 2.01 28.57 10.75
C SER A 124 3.22 28.58 11.70
N GLY A 125 4.44 28.70 11.18
CA GLY A 125 5.69 28.56 11.94
C GLY A 125 6.75 29.60 11.54
N ASP A 126 7.95 29.45 12.09
CA ASP A 126 9.06 30.37 11.83
C ASP A 126 9.49 30.34 10.36
N LYS A 127 9.48 31.53 9.75
CA LYS A 127 9.87 31.73 8.35
C LYS A 127 11.34 31.43 8.11
N GLU A 128 12.20 31.78 9.07
CA GLU A 128 13.64 31.55 8.93
C GLU A 128 13.98 30.05 8.93
N MET A 129 13.32 29.28 9.80
CA MET A 129 13.42 27.82 9.78
C MET A 129 12.85 27.23 8.48
N PHE A 130 11.74 27.76 7.96
CA PHE A 130 11.12 27.29 6.74
C PHE A 130 12.02 27.48 5.50
N GLU A 131 12.68 28.63 5.40
CA GLU A 131 13.60 28.95 4.30
C GLU A 131 14.81 28.00 4.25
N LYS A 132 15.22 27.44 5.39
CA LYS A 132 16.30 26.44 5.48
C LYS A 132 15.87 25.05 5.03
N ILE A 133 14.57 24.76 4.94
CA ILE A 133 14.09 23.44 4.53
C ILE A 133 14.30 23.28 3.03
N SER A 134 15.09 22.28 2.66
CA SER A 134 15.28 21.85 1.27
C SER A 134 14.36 20.67 0.93
N ASN A 135 14.10 20.49 -0.36
CA ASN A 135 13.35 19.37 -0.87
C ASN A 135 14.09 18.05 -0.59
N PHE A 136 13.36 16.94 -0.42
CA PHE A 136 13.96 15.64 -0.17
C PHE A 136 14.83 15.17 -1.36
N PRO A 137 16.10 14.77 -1.16
CA PRO A 137 16.98 14.44 -2.26
C PRO A 137 16.65 13.08 -2.89
N ASP A 138 16.83 12.97 -4.20
CA ASP A 138 16.79 11.71 -4.94
C ASP A 138 18.11 10.94 -4.73
N PRO A 139 18.13 9.60 -4.81
CA PRO A 139 19.37 8.82 -4.61
C PRO A 139 20.41 9.15 -5.69
N MET A 140 21.57 9.68 -5.29
CA MET A 140 22.71 9.95 -6.20
C MET A 140 23.90 9.05 -5.89
N PRO A 141 24.60 8.52 -6.90
CA PRO A 141 25.75 7.64 -6.68
C PRO A 141 26.93 8.42 -6.07
N GLY A 142 27.57 7.81 -5.08
CA GLY A 142 28.86 8.24 -4.55
C GLY A 142 30.02 7.55 -5.25
N ASN A 143 31.24 7.77 -4.71
CA ASN A 143 32.48 7.24 -5.29
C ASN A 143 32.74 5.76 -4.95
N ASP A 144 32.01 5.21 -3.98
CA ASP A 144 32.27 3.93 -3.32
C ASP A 144 31.27 2.84 -3.74
N ASN A 145 30.68 2.94 -4.93
CA ASN A 145 29.57 2.09 -5.40
C ASN A 145 28.31 2.12 -4.50
N HIS A 146 28.26 3.01 -3.51
CA HIS A 146 27.07 3.28 -2.71
C HIS A 146 26.42 4.61 -3.11
N TYR A 147 25.20 4.85 -2.62
CA TYR A 147 24.58 6.18 -2.74
C TYR A 147 25.21 7.12 -1.72
N MET A 148 25.26 8.41 -2.05
CA MET A 148 25.69 9.45 -1.13
C MET A 148 24.84 9.43 0.15
N SER A 149 25.43 9.83 1.27
CA SER A 149 24.72 10.02 2.54
C SER A 149 23.67 11.13 2.42
N PHE A 150 22.69 11.15 3.32
CA PHE A 150 21.68 12.21 3.34
C PHE A 150 22.32 13.57 3.60
N GLU A 151 23.26 13.63 4.52
CA GLU A 151 23.97 14.84 4.92
C GLU A 151 24.74 15.47 3.74
N ASP A 152 25.35 14.63 2.89
CA ASP A 152 26.14 15.11 1.75
C ASP A 152 25.30 15.61 0.59
N ILE A 153 24.04 15.16 0.48
CA ILE A 153 23.18 15.42 -0.68
C ILE A 153 22.04 16.38 -0.37
N TYR A 154 21.65 16.53 0.89
CA TYR A 154 20.57 17.43 1.29
C TYR A 154 20.84 18.87 0.87
N GLY A 155 19.86 19.51 0.22
CA GLY A 155 19.98 20.87 -0.32
C GLY A 155 20.62 20.99 -1.70
N LYS A 156 21.09 19.88 -2.30
CA LYS A 156 21.57 19.86 -3.69
C LYS A 156 20.44 19.53 -4.65
N GLU A 157 20.58 19.95 -5.90
CA GLU A 157 19.68 19.54 -6.97
C GLU A 157 19.95 18.07 -7.34
N THR A 158 18.89 17.27 -7.36
CA THR A 158 18.94 15.83 -7.62
C THR A 158 17.89 15.42 -8.63
N ASP A 159 18.13 14.30 -9.30
CA ASP A 159 17.20 13.74 -10.28
C ASP A 159 16.97 12.23 -10.11
N GLU A 160 15.97 11.72 -10.82
CA GLU A 160 15.56 10.32 -10.71
C GLU A 160 16.47 9.32 -11.45
N LYS A 161 17.52 9.77 -12.16
CA LYS A 161 18.25 8.89 -13.10
C LYS A 161 18.87 7.68 -12.43
N TYR A 162 19.26 7.80 -11.17
CA TYR A 162 20.03 6.79 -10.47
C TYR A 162 19.21 5.94 -9.49
N HIS A 163 17.88 6.05 -9.51
CA HIS A 163 17.06 5.29 -8.58
C HIS A 163 17.22 3.75 -8.80
N PRO A 164 17.30 2.92 -7.74
CA PRO A 164 17.56 1.48 -7.85
C PRO A 164 16.70 0.73 -8.88
N SER A 165 15.42 1.05 -8.99
CA SER A 165 14.51 0.37 -9.94
C SER A 165 14.84 0.60 -11.43
N LEU A 166 15.68 1.57 -11.79
CA LEU A 166 16.15 1.77 -13.17
C LEU A 166 17.41 0.97 -13.51
N LYS A 167 18.27 0.67 -12.52
CA LYS A 167 19.55 -0.03 -12.74
C LYS A 167 19.36 -1.43 -13.37
N ASN A 168 18.22 -2.07 -13.14
CA ASN A 168 17.91 -3.40 -13.68
C ASN A 168 17.18 -3.39 -15.04
N LYS A 169 17.05 -2.24 -15.70
CA LYS A 169 16.48 -2.17 -17.06
C LYS A 169 17.51 -2.29 -18.18
N SER A 170 18.80 -2.46 -17.85
CA SER A 170 19.80 -2.85 -18.84
C SER A 170 19.69 -4.34 -19.15
N ASN A 171 19.12 -4.67 -20.31
CA ASN A 171 19.26 -5.94 -21.05
C ASN A 171 18.92 -7.26 -20.32
N ASN A 172 17.64 -7.51 -20.05
CA ASN A 172 17.14 -8.90 -19.94
C ASN A 172 16.67 -9.42 -21.31
N ASN A 173 17.52 -9.28 -22.33
CA ASN A 173 17.38 -9.96 -23.62
C ASN A 173 18.40 -11.10 -23.80
N THR A 174 19.05 -11.54 -22.73
CA THR A 174 19.82 -12.79 -22.73
C THR A 174 19.23 -13.74 -21.70
N ALA A 175 18.85 -14.90 -22.23
CA ALA A 175 18.43 -16.08 -21.50
C ALA A 175 19.48 -16.54 -20.47
N ASP A 176 19.02 -17.44 -19.60
CA ASP A 176 19.77 -18.27 -18.66
C ASP A 176 20.15 -17.64 -17.30
N SER A 177 19.16 -17.61 -16.41
CA SER A 177 19.39 -17.85 -14.99
C SER A 177 18.39 -18.88 -14.48
N ASN A 178 18.84 -20.14 -14.41
CA ASN A 178 18.22 -21.19 -13.60
C ASN A 178 18.40 -20.86 -12.12
N ASP A 179 17.71 -19.82 -11.64
CA ASP A 179 17.67 -19.54 -10.21
C ASP A 179 16.28 -19.03 -9.80
N SER A 180 15.69 -19.77 -8.86
CA SER A 180 14.47 -19.46 -8.11
C SER A 180 13.13 -19.54 -8.86
N GLN A 181 12.48 -20.69 -8.70
CA GLN A 181 11.21 -21.18 -9.28
C GLN A 181 9.92 -20.41 -8.94
N LEU A 182 9.94 -19.12 -8.58
CA LEU A 182 8.70 -18.39 -8.30
C LEU A 182 8.73 -16.98 -8.88
N LYS A 183 8.26 -16.86 -10.14
CA LYS A 183 7.90 -15.56 -10.71
C LYS A 183 6.68 -15.02 -9.95
N PRO A 184 6.71 -13.81 -9.35
CA PRO A 184 5.66 -13.28 -8.46
C PRO A 184 4.28 -13.04 -9.11
N THR A 185 4.12 -13.32 -10.40
CA THR A 185 2.95 -12.92 -11.19
C THR A 185 2.05 -14.08 -11.62
N GLN A 186 2.28 -15.30 -11.15
CA GLN A 186 1.48 -16.46 -11.56
C GLN A 186 0.28 -16.74 -10.63
N GLN A 187 -0.59 -15.75 -10.44
CA GLN A 187 -1.93 -16.01 -9.89
C GLN A 187 -2.84 -16.49 -11.04
N TYR A 188 -2.81 -17.80 -11.33
CA TYR A 188 -3.58 -18.41 -12.41
C TYR A 188 -5.09 -18.51 -12.12
N VAL A 189 -5.50 -18.21 -10.89
CA VAL A 189 -6.87 -18.43 -10.42
C VAL A 189 -7.32 -17.21 -9.62
N ARG A 190 -8.49 -16.68 -9.96
CA ARG A 190 -9.10 -15.51 -9.33
C ARG A 190 -10.11 -15.97 -8.28
N ASN A 191 -10.12 -15.33 -7.12
CA ASN A 191 -11.15 -15.55 -6.11
C ASN A 191 -12.51 -15.11 -6.67
N VAL A 192 -13.53 -15.98 -6.57
CA VAL A 192 -14.90 -15.71 -7.03
C VAL A 192 -15.68 -14.88 -6.00
N GLY A 193 -15.20 -14.78 -4.76
CA GLY A 193 -15.86 -14.08 -3.66
C GLY A 193 -16.97 -14.89 -3.00
N LEU A 194 -16.98 -16.22 -3.19
CA LEU A 194 -17.96 -17.15 -2.62
C LEU A 194 -17.27 -18.28 -1.85
N CYS A 195 -17.93 -18.77 -0.81
CA CYS A 195 -17.50 -19.91 -0.02
C CYS A 195 -18.59 -21.00 -0.02
N VAL A 196 -18.18 -22.26 0.02
CA VAL A 196 -19.04 -23.42 0.24
C VAL A 196 -18.60 -24.15 1.51
N SER A 197 -19.54 -24.64 2.31
CA SER A 197 -19.22 -25.38 3.54
C SER A 197 -19.10 -26.88 3.25
N CYS A 198 -18.00 -27.49 3.70
CA CYS A 198 -17.83 -28.94 3.64
C CYS A 198 -18.74 -29.62 4.67
N ILE A 199 -19.58 -30.58 4.26
CA ILE A 199 -20.49 -31.31 5.15
C ILE A 199 -19.75 -32.28 6.09
N GLU A 200 -18.57 -32.76 5.70
CA GLU A 200 -17.80 -33.72 6.52
C GLU A 200 -17.06 -33.03 7.67
N CYS A 201 -16.53 -31.83 7.44
CA CYS A 201 -15.70 -31.13 8.43
C CYS A 201 -16.24 -29.76 8.88
N ASN A 202 -17.37 -29.31 8.34
CA ASN A 202 -17.98 -27.99 8.59
C ASN A 202 -17.05 -26.79 8.37
N LYS A 203 -16.01 -26.96 7.54
CA LYS A 203 -15.05 -25.88 7.22
C LYS A 203 -15.43 -25.21 5.90
N PRO A 204 -15.42 -23.87 5.84
CA PRO A 204 -15.67 -23.13 4.61
C PRO A 204 -14.49 -23.31 3.62
N ARG A 205 -14.82 -23.46 2.34
CA ARG A 205 -13.90 -23.51 1.20
C ARG A 205 -14.20 -22.36 0.25
N VAL A 206 -13.16 -21.59 -0.09
CA VAL A 206 -13.28 -20.48 -1.04
C VAL A 206 -13.27 -21.02 -2.48
N LEU A 207 -14.18 -20.54 -3.31
CA LEU A 207 -14.24 -20.90 -4.73
C LEU A 207 -13.32 -20.01 -5.57
N TYR A 208 -12.60 -20.64 -6.49
CA TYR A 208 -11.68 -19.98 -7.41
C TYR A 208 -12.05 -20.30 -8.86
N SER A 209 -11.82 -19.35 -9.75
CA SER A 209 -12.02 -19.53 -11.19
C SER A 209 -10.78 -19.12 -11.97
N LYS A 210 -10.46 -19.88 -13.02
CA LYS A 210 -9.38 -19.54 -13.96
C LYS A 210 -9.64 -18.19 -14.67
N TYR A 211 -10.91 -17.81 -14.81
CA TYR A 211 -11.33 -16.60 -15.50
C TYR A 211 -12.06 -15.64 -14.55
N LYS A 212 -12.08 -14.35 -14.91
CA LYS A 212 -12.89 -13.36 -14.19
C LYS A 212 -14.37 -13.68 -14.38
N VAL A 213 -15.06 -13.97 -13.28
CA VAL A 213 -16.49 -14.27 -13.28
C VAL A 213 -17.29 -12.96 -13.23
N LYS A 214 -18.34 -12.85 -14.06
CA LYS A 214 -19.25 -11.68 -14.05
C LYS A 214 -20.19 -11.75 -12.85
N GLN A 215 -20.66 -10.60 -12.36
CA GLN A 215 -21.57 -10.53 -11.20
C GLN A 215 -22.85 -11.35 -11.38
N GLU A 216 -23.45 -11.34 -12.57
CA GLU A 216 -24.63 -12.15 -12.89
C GLU A 216 -24.39 -13.66 -12.70
N THR A 217 -23.20 -14.13 -13.10
CA THR A 217 -22.78 -15.52 -12.93
C THR A 217 -22.52 -15.86 -11.47
N ILE A 218 -21.96 -14.91 -10.69
CA ILE A 218 -21.77 -15.07 -9.24
C ILE A 218 -23.12 -15.25 -8.55
N GLN A 219 -24.15 -14.48 -8.93
CA GLN A 219 -25.48 -14.60 -8.34
C GLN A 219 -26.13 -15.96 -8.63
N LYS A 220 -26.02 -16.46 -9.87
CA LYS A 220 -26.50 -17.80 -10.24
C LYS A 220 -25.74 -18.91 -9.50
N LEU A 221 -24.43 -18.75 -9.38
CA LEU A 221 -23.58 -19.69 -8.64
C LEU A 221 -23.95 -19.74 -7.16
N ARG A 222 -24.25 -18.60 -6.52
CA ARG A 222 -24.72 -18.56 -5.14
C ARG A 222 -26.00 -19.38 -4.94
N SER A 223 -27.01 -19.17 -5.78
CA SER A 223 -28.26 -19.93 -5.72
C SER A 223 -28.05 -21.43 -5.97
N PHE A 224 -27.11 -21.80 -6.84
CA PHE A 224 -26.77 -23.20 -7.07
C PHE A 224 -26.08 -23.85 -5.86
N LEU A 225 -25.17 -23.14 -5.19
CA LEU A 225 -24.45 -23.66 -4.02
C LEU A 225 -25.37 -23.91 -2.81
N GLU A 226 -26.51 -23.22 -2.73
CA GLU A 226 -27.54 -23.50 -1.72
C GLU A 226 -28.25 -24.84 -1.95
N THR A 227 -28.15 -25.42 -3.16
CA THR A 227 -28.82 -26.67 -3.56
C THR A 227 -27.91 -27.88 -3.59
N VAL A 228 -26.62 -27.71 -3.28
CA VAL A 228 -25.61 -28.77 -3.42
C VAL A 228 -24.86 -28.95 -2.11
N ASP A 229 -24.82 -30.20 -1.64
CA ASP A 229 -23.94 -30.59 -0.56
C ASP A 229 -22.52 -30.83 -1.09
N TYR A 230 -21.54 -30.21 -0.43
CA TYR A 230 -20.14 -30.34 -0.76
C TYR A 230 -19.46 -31.18 0.33
N SER A 231 -19.04 -32.41 0.03
CA SER A 231 -18.23 -33.26 0.90
C SER A 231 -16.74 -33.02 0.64
#